data_AF-F0LJU1-F1
#
_entry.id   AF-F0LJU1-F1
#
_cell.length_a   1.000
_cell.length_b   1.000
_cell.length_c   1.000
_cell.angle_alpha   90.00
_cell.angle_beta   90.00
_cell.angle_gamma   90.00
#
_symmetry.space_group_name_H-M   'P 1'
#
loop_
_entity.id
_entity.type
_entity.pdbx_description
1 polymer ?
#
loop_
_entity_poly.entity_id
_entity_poly.type
_entity_poly.pdbx_seq_one_letter_code
_entity_poly.pdbx_strand_id
1 'polypeptide(L)'
;MERFDREIAEILGLDERREKDSELFKVFSEVFDKTTVETLSYFHRRGKIEQLLGVISTGKEANVFMGTDSKGNKIAVKIYRTYTTEFRRIWEYLAADPRVGYLPKDIRKLVFVWTRREFKNLQRAMKYAVRAPEPIAFRNNILIMEFIGDEVPAPRLKDVEKVLEKRDFEELYEFSMSAIERLWKRGDMVHGDLSEYNILIWEKPVIIDWSQATVKRNRMSLTLLYRDLRNIINYFGRKGVAVDDLEEKFKELTGD
;
A
#
# COMPACT_ATOMS: atom_id res chain seq x y z
N MET A 1 26.75 -0.30 -23.42
CA MET A 1 25.55 -0.43 -22.57
C MET A 1 25.15 -1.89 -22.64
N GLU A 2 25.11 -2.59 -21.50
CA GLU A 2 24.68 -3.98 -21.49
C GLU A 2 23.22 -4.07 -21.93
N ARG A 3 22.78 -5.21 -22.48
CA ARG A 3 21.38 -5.42 -22.92
C ARG A 3 20.37 -5.10 -21.79
N PHE A 4 20.75 -5.34 -20.54
CA PHE A 4 19.97 -5.05 -19.34
C PHE A 4 19.78 -3.55 -19.09
N ASP A 5 20.81 -2.73 -19.31
CA ASP A 5 20.73 -1.28 -19.12
C ASP A 5 19.75 -0.64 -20.11
N ARG A 6 19.69 -1.17 -21.33
CA ARG A 6 18.76 -0.70 -22.36
C ARG A 6 17.30 -1.05 -22.06
N GLU A 7 17.04 -2.29 -21.64
CA GLU A 7 15.67 -2.72 -21.24
C GLU A 7 15.17 -1.90 -20.05
N ILE A 8 16.05 -1.56 -19.10
CA ILE A 8 15.67 -0.66 -18.00
C ILE A 8 15.45 0.77 -18.48
N ALA A 9 16.30 1.31 -19.35
CA ALA A 9 16.07 2.65 -19.91
C ALA A 9 14.71 2.73 -20.63
N GLU A 10 14.34 1.69 -21.38
CA GLU A 10 13.03 1.57 -22.05
C GLU A 10 11.87 1.55 -21.04
N ILE A 11 11.94 0.72 -20.00
CA ILE A 11 10.91 0.68 -18.95
C ILE A 11 10.78 2.04 -18.25
N LEU A 12 11.88 2.76 -18.06
CA LEU A 12 11.88 4.09 -17.44
C LEU A 12 11.46 5.20 -18.40
N GLY A 13 11.24 4.92 -19.68
CA GLY A 13 10.97 5.93 -20.69
C GLY A 13 12.12 6.92 -20.90
N LEU A 14 13.36 6.52 -20.57
CA LEU A 14 14.53 7.39 -20.66
C LEU A 14 15.18 7.24 -22.04
N ASP A 15 15.12 8.29 -22.86
CA ASP A 15 15.83 8.32 -24.14
C ASP A 15 17.33 8.69 -23.94
N GLU A 16 18.22 8.09 -24.73
CA GLU A 16 19.64 7.82 -24.40
C GLU A 16 20.56 9.05 -24.10
N ARG A 17 20.10 10.32 -24.04
CA ARG A 17 21.02 11.48 -23.92
C ARG A 17 20.68 12.66 -23.01
N ARG A 18 19.52 12.78 -22.38
CA ARG A 18 19.29 13.87 -21.39
C ARG A 18 18.19 13.47 -20.42
N GLU A 19 18.53 12.80 -19.32
CA GLU A 19 17.74 12.79 -18.06
C GLU A 19 18.32 11.88 -16.95
N LYS A 20 19.65 11.71 -16.88
CA LYS A 20 20.26 11.13 -15.66
C LYS A 20 20.01 11.95 -14.39
N ASP A 21 19.49 13.17 -14.54
CA ASP A 21 19.11 14.07 -13.45
C ASP A 21 17.63 14.05 -13.08
N SER A 22 16.79 13.29 -13.80
CA SER A 22 15.36 13.21 -13.50
C SER A 22 15.14 12.64 -12.09
N GLU A 23 14.13 13.16 -11.39
CA GLU A 23 13.73 12.65 -10.08
C GLU A 23 13.42 11.16 -10.14
N LEU A 24 12.81 10.73 -11.25
CA LEU A 24 12.60 9.33 -11.58
C LEU A 24 13.92 8.57 -11.51
N PHE A 25 14.92 8.91 -12.33
CA PHE A 25 16.19 8.19 -12.37
C PHE A 25 16.91 8.15 -11.00
N LYS A 26 16.86 9.23 -10.22
CA LYS A 26 17.45 9.28 -8.87
C LYS A 26 16.75 8.33 -7.91
N VAL A 27 15.42 8.41 -7.82
CA VAL A 27 14.60 7.53 -6.98
C VAL A 27 14.71 6.07 -7.44
N PHE A 28 14.82 5.83 -8.75
CA PHE A 28 15.10 4.52 -9.33
C PHE A 28 16.49 4.02 -8.92
N SER A 29 17.53 4.83 -8.98
CA SER A 29 18.88 4.40 -8.58
C SER A 29 18.97 3.97 -7.12
N GLU A 30 18.13 4.50 -6.23
CA GLU A 30 18.11 4.15 -4.81
C GLU A 30 17.51 2.77 -4.47
N VAL A 31 16.63 2.22 -5.33
CA VAL A 31 15.85 1.01 -5.00
C VAL A 31 16.18 -0.20 -5.87
N PHE A 32 17.09 -0.03 -6.82
CA PHE A 32 17.41 -1.03 -7.81
C PHE A 32 18.71 -1.77 -7.47
N ASP A 33 18.57 -2.84 -6.68
CA ASP A 33 19.54 -3.92 -6.75
C ASP A 33 19.30 -4.80 -7.98
N LYS A 34 20.26 -5.66 -8.31
CA LYS A 34 20.18 -6.57 -9.46
C LYS A 34 18.88 -7.39 -9.48
N THR A 35 18.35 -7.78 -8.33
CA THR A 35 17.12 -8.57 -8.25
C THR A 35 15.89 -7.72 -8.57
N THR A 36 15.84 -6.46 -8.15
CA THR A 36 14.76 -5.53 -8.55
C THR A 36 14.76 -5.33 -10.08
N VAL A 37 15.94 -5.11 -10.68
CA VAL A 37 16.11 -4.98 -12.15
C VAL A 37 15.55 -6.21 -12.87
N GLU A 38 15.99 -7.41 -12.49
CA GLU A 38 15.53 -8.66 -13.10
C GLU A 38 14.01 -8.87 -12.95
N THR A 39 13.43 -8.39 -11.84
CA THR A 39 12.00 -8.48 -11.57
C THR A 39 11.20 -7.51 -12.44
N LEU A 40 11.69 -6.29 -12.67
CA LEU A 40 11.09 -5.36 -13.63
C LEU A 40 11.11 -5.94 -15.04
N SER A 41 12.27 -6.39 -15.51
CA SER A 41 12.40 -7.00 -16.84
C SER A 41 11.50 -8.23 -16.99
N TYR A 42 11.30 -9.00 -15.92
CA TYR A 42 10.34 -10.12 -15.90
C TYR A 42 8.90 -9.66 -16.18
N PHE A 43 8.47 -8.55 -15.58
CA PHE A 43 7.12 -8.00 -15.76
C PHE A 43 6.96 -7.32 -17.11
N HIS A 44 7.98 -6.61 -17.57
CA HIS A 44 8.00 -5.97 -18.87
C HIS A 44 7.85 -6.96 -20.02
N ARG A 45 8.66 -8.03 -20.02
CA ARG A 45 8.52 -9.13 -21.00
C ARG A 45 7.17 -9.86 -20.97
N ARG A 46 6.36 -9.65 -19.93
CA ARG A 46 5.00 -10.21 -19.80
C ARG A 46 3.89 -9.19 -20.07
N GLY A 47 4.26 -7.99 -20.50
CA GLY A 47 3.34 -6.89 -20.76
C GLY A 47 2.59 -6.43 -19.51
N LYS A 48 3.13 -6.69 -18.31
CA LYS A 48 2.54 -6.26 -17.02
C LYS A 48 3.04 -4.88 -16.60
N ILE A 49 4.18 -4.46 -17.10
CA ILE A 49 4.72 -3.10 -16.97
C ILE A 49 5.31 -2.75 -18.34
N GLU A 50 4.62 -1.93 -19.11
CA GLU A 50 5.18 -1.38 -20.35
C GLU A 50 6.19 -0.29 -20.00
N GLN A 51 5.73 0.73 -19.27
CA GLN A 51 6.53 1.89 -18.90
C GLN A 51 6.22 2.36 -17.47
N LEU A 52 7.20 2.95 -16.80
CA LEU A 52 7.07 3.67 -15.54
C LEU A 52 7.15 5.17 -15.85
N LEU A 53 6.09 5.90 -15.52
CA LEU A 53 5.85 7.27 -15.97
C LEU A 53 6.29 8.32 -14.95
N GLY A 54 6.26 7.98 -13.66
CA GLY A 54 6.49 8.97 -12.61
C GLY A 54 6.51 8.36 -11.22
N VAL A 55 7.07 9.10 -10.26
CA VAL A 55 7.04 8.73 -8.84
C VAL A 55 5.73 9.24 -8.23
N ILE A 56 4.95 8.35 -7.64
CA ILE A 56 3.74 8.70 -6.86
C ILE A 56 4.13 9.03 -5.42
N SER A 57 4.97 8.20 -4.82
CA SER A 57 5.40 8.36 -3.43
C SER A 57 6.78 7.77 -3.21
N THR A 58 7.61 8.47 -2.45
CA THR A 58 8.86 7.94 -1.91
C THR A 58 8.70 7.63 -0.44
N GLY A 59 9.30 6.54 0.02
CA GLY A 59 9.15 6.08 1.39
C GLY A 59 10.38 5.34 1.90
N LYS A 60 10.45 5.20 3.24
CA LYS A 60 11.52 4.45 3.92
C LYS A 60 11.48 2.94 3.63
N GLU A 61 10.29 2.41 3.33
CA GLU A 61 10.07 0.97 3.11
C GLU A 61 9.87 0.64 1.64
N ALA A 62 9.19 1.49 0.89
CA ALA A 62 8.89 1.29 -0.51
C ALA A 62 8.75 2.63 -1.24
N ASN A 63 8.95 2.60 -2.55
CA ASN A 63 8.56 3.66 -3.46
C ASN A 63 7.40 3.16 -4.33
N VAL A 64 6.48 4.05 -4.68
CA VAL A 64 5.35 3.77 -5.54
C VAL A 64 5.49 4.58 -6.81
N PHE A 65 5.37 3.92 -7.95
CA PHE A 65 5.48 4.52 -9.27
C PHE A 65 4.16 4.39 -10.02
N MET A 66 3.85 5.41 -10.82
CA MET A 66 2.83 5.31 -11.86
C MET A 66 3.45 4.61 -13.07
N GLY A 67 2.68 3.74 -13.72
CA GLY A 67 3.10 3.11 -14.95
C GLY A 67 1.91 2.71 -15.82
N THR A 68 2.21 2.04 -16.93
CA THR A 68 1.24 1.44 -17.84
C THR A 68 1.51 -0.04 -18.02
N ASP A 69 0.49 -0.82 -18.33
CA ASP A 69 0.66 -2.16 -18.88
C ASP A 69 0.73 -2.12 -20.42
N SER A 70 1.01 -3.27 -21.05
CA SER A 70 1.10 -3.40 -22.52
C SER A 70 -0.21 -3.08 -23.27
N LYS A 71 -1.33 -2.94 -22.56
CA LYS A 71 -2.63 -2.56 -23.12
C LYS A 71 -2.93 -1.07 -22.95
N GLY A 72 -2.01 -0.32 -22.33
CA GLY A 72 -2.18 1.10 -22.03
C GLY A 72 -3.01 1.37 -20.76
N ASN A 73 -3.33 0.35 -19.95
CA ASN A 73 -4.01 0.58 -18.68
C ASN A 73 -3.03 1.17 -17.66
N LYS A 74 -3.46 2.16 -16.89
CA LYS A 74 -2.67 2.75 -15.81
C LYS A 74 -2.58 1.79 -14.62
N ILE A 75 -1.37 1.67 -14.07
CA ILE A 75 -1.05 0.79 -12.95
C ILE A 75 -0.20 1.52 -11.91
N ALA A 76 -0.32 1.11 -10.65
CA ALA A 76 0.59 1.51 -9.59
C ALA A 76 1.58 0.36 -9.32
N VAL A 77 2.87 0.69 -9.32
CA VAL A 77 3.96 -0.26 -9.08
C VAL A 77 4.66 0.11 -7.78
N LYS A 78 4.39 -0.65 -6.72
CA LYS A 78 5.03 -0.52 -5.41
C LYS A 78 6.28 -1.40 -5.36
N ILE A 79 7.44 -0.77 -5.21
CA ILE A 79 8.74 -1.44 -5.13
C ILE A 79 9.27 -1.27 -3.72
N TYR A 80 9.35 -2.38 -2.99
CA TYR A 80 9.94 -2.41 -1.66
C TYR A 80 11.46 -2.31 -1.74
N ARG A 81 12.04 -1.50 -0.86
CA ARG A 81 13.49 -1.40 -0.70
C ARG A 81 14.00 -2.75 -0.16
N THR A 82 15.02 -3.31 -0.81
CA THR A 82 15.61 -4.60 -0.38
C THR A 82 16.48 -4.47 0.88
N TYR A 83 16.81 -3.24 1.25
CA TYR A 83 17.44 -2.86 2.51
C TYR A 83 16.65 -1.69 3.12
N THR A 84 16.18 -1.84 4.36
CA THR A 84 15.44 -0.78 5.08
C THR A 84 15.80 -0.82 6.56
N THR A 85 15.77 0.35 7.20
CA THR A 85 15.93 0.50 8.66
C THR A 85 14.74 -0.09 9.44
N GLU A 86 13.60 -0.29 8.77
CA GLU A 86 12.36 -0.85 9.37
C GLU A 86 12.34 -2.38 9.40
N PHE A 87 13.48 -3.04 9.14
CA PHE A 87 13.57 -4.51 9.10
C PHE A 87 12.99 -5.19 10.34
N ARG A 88 13.25 -4.62 11.53
CA ARG A 88 12.73 -5.14 12.79
C ARG A 88 11.21 -5.14 12.82
N ARG A 89 10.57 -4.07 12.35
CA ARG A 89 9.11 -3.96 12.27
C ARG A 89 8.54 -4.98 11.27
N ILE A 90 9.14 -5.10 10.09
CA ILE A 90 8.76 -6.12 9.11
C ILE A 90 8.81 -7.52 9.73
N TRP A 91 9.89 -7.83 10.44
CA TRP A 91 10.05 -9.11 11.11
C TRP A 91 8.98 -9.34 12.19
N GLU A 92 8.72 -8.36 13.06
CA GLU A 92 7.73 -8.47 14.14
C GLU A 92 6.33 -8.80 13.62
N TYR A 93 5.89 -8.09 12.58
CA TYR A 93 4.58 -8.34 11.96
C TYR A 93 4.53 -9.70 11.25
N LEU A 94 5.61 -10.13 10.58
CA LEU A 94 5.63 -11.45 9.92
C LEU A 94 5.69 -12.59 10.93
N ALA A 95 6.46 -12.44 12.01
CA ALA A 95 6.57 -13.43 13.07
C ALA A 95 5.27 -13.60 13.86
N ALA A 96 4.46 -12.55 13.94
CA ALA A 96 3.16 -12.59 14.58
C ALA A 96 2.07 -13.20 13.68
N ASP A 97 2.29 -13.30 12.36
CA ASP A 97 1.27 -13.72 11.40
C ASP A 97 1.26 -15.25 11.23
N PRO A 98 0.19 -15.95 11.65
CA PRO A 98 0.11 -17.41 11.58
C PRO A 98 0.03 -17.98 10.15
N ARG A 99 -0.09 -17.12 9.12
CA ARG A 99 0.00 -17.53 7.71
C ARG A 99 1.45 -17.67 7.25
N VAL A 100 2.42 -17.19 8.03
CA VAL A 100 3.85 -17.20 7.70
C VAL A 100 4.51 -18.37 8.43
N GLY A 101 4.68 -19.50 7.74
CA GLY A 101 5.25 -20.71 8.33
C GLY A 101 6.78 -20.68 8.53
N TYR A 102 7.50 -19.94 7.69
CA TYR A 102 8.96 -19.81 7.76
C TYR A 102 9.38 -18.36 7.55
N LEU A 103 10.23 -17.86 8.44
CA LEU A 103 10.86 -16.55 8.33
C LEU A 103 12.29 -16.69 7.81
N PRO A 104 12.58 -16.18 6.61
CA PRO A 104 13.95 -16.10 6.12
C PRO A 104 14.83 -15.26 7.06
N LYS A 105 16.06 -15.72 7.30
CA LYS A 105 17.10 -14.91 7.95
C LYS A 105 17.62 -13.79 7.04
N ASP A 106 17.58 -14.03 5.73
CA ASP A 106 17.99 -13.08 4.71
C ASP A 106 16.95 -11.95 4.56
N ILE A 107 17.41 -10.71 4.68
CA ILE A 107 16.56 -9.50 4.67
C ILE A 107 15.78 -9.40 3.36
N ARG A 108 16.45 -9.64 2.22
CA ARG A 108 15.82 -9.55 0.89
C ARG A 108 14.70 -10.57 0.76
N LYS A 109 14.92 -11.82 1.16
CA LYS A 109 13.87 -12.85 1.17
C LYS A 109 12.73 -12.50 2.12
N LEU A 110 13.00 -11.84 3.24
CA LEU A 110 11.95 -11.36 4.14
C LEU A 110 11.05 -10.32 3.45
N VAL A 111 11.64 -9.37 2.71
CA VAL A 111 10.91 -8.39 1.90
C VAL A 111 10.02 -9.08 0.85
N PHE A 112 10.44 -10.21 0.28
CA PHE A 112 9.60 -10.95 -0.66
C PHE A 112 8.38 -11.56 0.02
N VAL A 113 8.54 -12.07 1.25
CA VAL A 113 7.41 -12.54 2.07
C VAL A 113 6.48 -11.38 2.42
N TRP A 114 7.03 -10.21 2.74
CA TRP A 114 6.27 -8.99 3.02
C TRP A 114 5.42 -8.55 1.82
N THR A 115 6.04 -8.46 0.64
CA THR A 115 5.37 -8.09 -0.62
C THR A 115 4.25 -9.08 -0.95
N ARG A 116 4.51 -10.39 -0.81
CA ARG A 116 3.49 -11.43 -0.97
C ARG A 116 2.35 -11.26 0.03
N ARG A 117 2.64 -10.87 1.28
CA ARG A 117 1.63 -10.68 2.32
C ARG A 117 0.70 -9.52 1.96
N GLU A 118 1.24 -8.38 1.53
CA GLU A 118 0.42 -7.24 1.09
C GLU A 118 -0.50 -7.62 -0.07
N PHE A 119 0.03 -8.30 -1.10
CA PHE A 119 -0.80 -8.82 -2.20
C PHE A 119 -1.97 -9.67 -1.69
N LYS A 120 -1.72 -10.56 -0.72
CA LYS A 120 -2.77 -11.41 -0.13
C LYS A 120 -3.73 -10.65 0.76
N ASN A 121 -3.29 -9.59 1.42
CA ASN A 121 -4.14 -8.71 2.20
C ASN A 121 -5.09 -7.90 1.31
N LEU A 122 -4.59 -7.34 0.20
CA LEU A 122 -5.42 -6.66 -0.81
C LEU A 122 -6.52 -7.58 -1.36
N GLN A 123 -6.15 -8.81 -1.77
CA GLN A 123 -7.13 -9.81 -2.23
C GLN A 123 -8.21 -10.09 -1.19
N ARG A 124 -7.81 -10.15 0.09
CA ARG A 124 -8.74 -10.38 1.20
C ARG A 124 -9.64 -9.17 1.43
N ALA A 125 -9.10 -7.97 1.48
CA ALA A 125 -9.85 -6.73 1.69
C ALA A 125 -10.98 -6.56 0.65
N MET A 126 -10.65 -6.75 -0.64
CA MET A 126 -11.62 -6.67 -1.72
C MET A 126 -12.75 -7.71 -1.59
N LYS A 127 -12.41 -8.95 -1.18
CA LYS A 127 -13.40 -10.01 -0.95
C LYS A 127 -14.45 -9.60 0.08
N TYR A 128 -14.09 -8.77 1.06
CA TYR A 128 -14.97 -8.32 2.13
C TYR A 128 -15.53 -6.91 1.89
N ALA A 129 -15.60 -6.50 0.62
CA ALA A 129 -16.24 -5.27 0.16
C ALA A 129 -15.70 -4.00 0.83
N VAL A 130 -14.38 -3.97 1.06
CA VAL A 130 -13.64 -2.74 1.33
C VAL A 130 -13.00 -2.27 0.03
N ARG A 131 -13.19 -0.99 -0.31
CA ARG A 131 -12.58 -0.41 -1.50
C ARG A 131 -11.08 -0.28 -1.27
N ALA A 132 -10.31 -1.05 -2.02
CA ALA A 132 -8.85 -1.08 -2.02
C ALA A 132 -8.36 -1.25 -3.47
N PRO A 133 -7.11 -0.89 -3.79
CA PRO A 133 -6.56 -1.11 -5.13
C PRO A 133 -6.59 -2.59 -5.52
N GLU A 134 -7.08 -2.89 -6.72
CA GLU A 134 -7.05 -4.27 -7.22
C GLU A 134 -5.61 -4.80 -7.35
N PRO A 135 -5.23 -5.89 -6.67
CA PRO A 135 -3.88 -6.44 -6.80
C PRO A 135 -3.76 -7.24 -8.11
N ILE A 136 -2.90 -6.78 -9.01
CA ILE A 136 -2.74 -7.34 -10.37
C ILE A 136 -1.71 -8.47 -10.38
N ALA A 137 -0.51 -8.21 -9.85
CA ALA A 137 0.57 -9.20 -9.79
C ALA A 137 1.60 -8.82 -8.73
N PHE A 138 2.39 -9.80 -8.28
CA PHE A 138 3.56 -9.52 -7.45
C PHE A 138 4.68 -10.51 -7.79
N ARG A 139 5.92 -10.08 -7.59
CA ARG A 139 7.10 -10.94 -7.69
C ARG A 139 8.23 -10.29 -6.91
N ASN A 140 8.95 -11.09 -6.12
CA ASN A 140 10.05 -10.60 -5.29
C ASN A 140 9.58 -9.39 -4.45
N ASN A 141 10.22 -8.23 -4.61
CA ASN A 141 9.94 -6.99 -3.90
C ASN A 141 9.00 -6.03 -4.65
N ILE A 142 8.39 -6.47 -5.76
CA ILE A 142 7.52 -5.63 -6.59
C ILE A 142 6.07 -6.12 -6.51
N LEU A 143 5.16 -5.19 -6.24
CA LEU A 143 3.71 -5.34 -6.26
C LEU A 143 3.12 -4.41 -7.33
N ILE A 144 2.32 -4.96 -8.23
CA ILE A 144 1.55 -4.23 -9.24
C ILE A 144 0.08 -4.27 -8.83
N MET A 145 -0.56 -3.12 -8.80
CA MET A 145 -1.96 -2.95 -8.43
C MET A 145 -2.64 -1.86 -9.25
N GLU A 146 -3.97 -1.77 -9.15
CA GLU A 146 -4.79 -0.71 -9.71
C GLU A 146 -4.21 0.67 -9.37
N PHE A 147 -4.10 1.53 -10.38
CA PHE A 147 -3.84 2.94 -10.16
C PHE A 147 -5.14 3.64 -9.76
N ILE A 148 -5.11 4.36 -8.65
CA ILE A 148 -6.26 5.15 -8.17
C ILE A 148 -6.00 6.61 -8.55
N GLY A 149 -6.74 7.10 -9.54
CA GLY A 149 -6.57 8.44 -10.11
C GLY A 149 -6.82 8.44 -11.62
N ASP A 150 -6.52 9.56 -12.26
CA ASP A 150 -6.62 9.76 -13.71
C ASP A 150 -5.23 9.96 -14.33
N GLU A 151 -4.88 11.16 -14.79
CA GLU A 151 -3.52 11.55 -15.15
C GLU A 151 -2.63 11.71 -13.92
N VAL A 152 -3.21 12.02 -12.76
CA VAL A 152 -2.49 12.17 -11.49
C VAL A 152 -3.05 11.23 -10.43
N PRO A 153 -2.24 10.81 -9.45
CA PRO A 153 -2.73 9.96 -8.36
C PRO A 153 -3.79 10.71 -7.56
N ALA A 154 -4.83 9.99 -7.15
CA ALA A 154 -5.84 10.53 -6.24
C ALA A 154 -5.17 11.03 -4.95
N PRO A 155 -5.53 12.23 -4.45
CA PRO A 155 -4.90 12.80 -3.26
C PRO A 155 -5.29 12.00 -2.01
N ARG A 156 -4.42 12.01 -0.99
CA ARG A 156 -4.78 11.47 0.32
C ARG A 156 -5.75 12.42 1.01
N LEU A 157 -6.62 11.89 1.87
CA LEU A 157 -7.51 12.68 2.72
C LEU A 157 -6.74 13.78 3.45
N LYS A 158 -5.57 13.46 4.00
CA LYS A 158 -4.71 14.45 4.65
C LYS A 158 -4.36 15.65 3.76
N ASP A 159 -4.10 15.43 2.48
CA ASP A 159 -3.61 16.46 1.56
C ASP A 159 -4.74 17.44 1.16
N VAL A 160 -5.99 16.99 1.16
CA VAL A 160 -7.16 17.79 0.76
C VAL A 160 -8.06 18.21 1.92
N GLU A 161 -7.69 17.90 3.17
CA GLU A 161 -8.51 18.17 4.36
C GLU A 161 -8.92 19.64 4.56
N LYS A 162 -8.27 20.59 3.87
CA LYS A 162 -8.58 22.03 3.97
C LYS A 162 -9.71 22.47 3.04
N VAL A 163 -10.03 21.68 2.02
CA VAL A 163 -11.08 21.98 1.04
C VAL A 163 -12.36 21.18 1.30
N LEU A 164 -12.34 20.30 2.31
CA LEU A 164 -13.47 19.48 2.73
C LEU A 164 -14.32 20.22 3.77
N GLU A 165 -15.62 20.03 3.68
CA GLU A 165 -16.58 20.53 4.64
C GLU A 165 -16.89 19.48 5.72
N LYS A 166 -17.58 19.90 6.78
CA LYS A 166 -17.96 19.01 7.89
C LYS A 166 -18.71 17.77 7.39
N ARG A 167 -19.62 17.93 6.44
CA ARG A 167 -20.39 16.83 5.86
C ARG A 167 -19.49 15.79 5.18
N ASP A 168 -18.46 16.21 4.45
CA ASP A 168 -17.52 15.29 3.81
C ASP A 168 -16.79 14.45 4.87
N PHE A 169 -16.41 15.07 5.99
CA PHE A 169 -15.78 14.37 7.11
C PHE A 169 -16.74 13.38 7.78
N GLU A 170 -18.04 13.69 7.89
CA GLU A 170 -19.05 12.75 8.40
C GLU A 170 -19.16 11.52 7.48
N GLU A 171 -19.28 11.73 6.16
CA GLU A 171 -19.35 10.64 5.17
C GLU A 171 -18.06 9.78 5.16
N LEU A 172 -16.89 10.42 5.28
CA LEU A 172 -15.59 9.74 5.36
C LEU A 172 -15.38 8.99 6.68
N TYR A 173 -15.93 9.50 7.79
CA TYR A 173 -15.92 8.81 9.07
C TYR A 173 -16.76 7.53 8.99
N GLU A 174 -17.99 7.63 8.47
CA GLU A 174 -18.86 6.47 8.25
C GLU A 174 -18.21 5.42 7.34
N PHE A 175 -17.58 5.86 6.24
CA PHE A 175 -16.81 4.97 5.36
C PHE A 175 -15.70 4.25 6.13
N SER A 176 -14.90 4.99 6.89
CA SER A 176 -13.74 4.45 7.61
C SER A 176 -14.15 3.47 8.69
N MET A 177 -15.17 3.81 9.48
CA MET A 177 -15.72 2.94 10.52
C MET A 177 -16.37 1.69 9.93
N SER A 178 -17.17 1.84 8.87
CA SER A 178 -17.76 0.69 8.16
C SER A 178 -16.67 -0.24 7.61
N ALA A 179 -15.57 0.30 7.10
CA ALA A 179 -14.44 -0.52 6.65
C ALA A 179 -13.81 -1.30 7.81
N ILE A 180 -13.51 -0.66 8.95
CA ILE A 180 -12.98 -1.34 10.14
C ILE A 180 -13.93 -2.47 10.58
N GLU A 181 -15.23 -2.18 10.70
CA GLU A 181 -16.22 -3.18 11.12
C GLU A 181 -16.32 -4.36 10.15
N ARG A 182 -16.34 -4.10 8.84
CA ARG A 182 -16.39 -5.14 7.82
C ARG A 182 -15.14 -6.01 7.86
N LEU A 183 -13.96 -5.41 7.97
CA LEU A 183 -12.70 -6.14 8.09
C LEU A 183 -12.71 -7.03 9.33
N TRP A 184 -13.15 -6.50 10.48
CA TRP A 184 -13.11 -7.24 11.73
C TRP A 184 -14.19 -8.32 11.84
N LYS A 185 -15.46 -7.95 11.60
CA LYS A 185 -16.62 -8.83 11.80
C LYS A 185 -16.75 -9.88 10.69
N ARG A 186 -16.46 -9.50 9.43
CA ARG A 186 -16.64 -10.39 8.25
C ARG A 186 -15.33 -10.82 7.65
N GLY A 187 -14.36 -9.91 7.57
CA GLY A 187 -13.08 -10.14 6.94
C GLY A 187 -12.08 -10.91 7.78
N ASP A 188 -12.35 -11.11 9.07
CA ASP A 188 -11.45 -11.78 10.02
C ASP A 188 -10.02 -11.22 9.88
N MET A 189 -9.93 -9.89 9.76
CA MET A 189 -8.69 -9.15 9.57
C MET A 189 -8.79 -7.71 10.10
N VAL A 190 -7.65 -7.05 10.18
CA VAL A 190 -7.51 -5.65 10.56
C VAL A 190 -6.53 -4.97 9.60
N HIS A 191 -6.74 -3.69 9.31
CA HIS A 191 -5.83 -2.92 8.45
C HIS A 191 -4.49 -2.70 9.15
N GLY A 192 -4.57 -2.36 10.44
CA GLY A 192 -3.44 -2.20 11.32
C GLY A 192 -2.49 -1.14 10.84
N ASP A 193 -2.96 -0.04 10.26
CA ASP A 193 -2.26 1.25 10.04
C ASP A 193 -3.24 2.30 9.46
N LEU A 194 -4.54 2.17 9.72
CA LEU A 194 -5.53 3.03 9.09
C LEU A 194 -5.46 4.43 9.70
N SER A 195 -5.39 5.44 8.83
CA SER A 195 -5.30 6.87 9.17
C SER A 195 -5.67 7.72 7.96
N GLU A 196 -5.73 9.04 8.14
CA GLU A 196 -5.99 10.01 7.07
C GLU A 196 -4.92 10.01 5.95
N TYR A 197 -3.75 9.42 6.20
CA TYR A 197 -2.69 9.27 5.21
C TYR A 197 -2.92 8.07 4.27
N ASN A 198 -3.76 7.11 4.69
CA ASN A 198 -3.99 5.85 4.00
C ASN A 198 -5.39 5.75 3.39
N ILE A 199 -6.10 6.89 3.29
CA ILE A 199 -7.38 7.02 2.60
C ILE A 199 -7.16 7.97 1.41
N LEU A 200 -7.40 7.49 0.19
CA LEU A 200 -7.41 8.31 -1.01
C LEU A 200 -8.82 8.83 -1.29
N ILE A 201 -8.90 10.08 -1.73
CA ILE A 201 -10.13 10.74 -2.14
C ILE A 201 -10.24 10.66 -3.66
N TRP A 202 -11.19 9.85 -4.14
CA TRP A 202 -11.51 9.67 -5.55
C TRP A 202 -13.04 9.68 -5.71
N GLU A 203 -13.58 9.12 -6.80
CA GLU A 203 -15.04 8.93 -6.98
C GLU A 203 -15.72 8.29 -5.76
N LYS A 204 -15.00 7.35 -5.13
CA LYS A 204 -15.32 6.82 -3.80
C LYS A 204 -14.01 6.71 -3.01
N PRO A 205 -14.04 6.87 -1.68
CA PRO A 205 -12.85 6.72 -0.86
C PRO A 205 -12.21 5.33 -1.03
N VAL A 206 -10.89 5.28 -1.09
CA VAL A 206 -10.12 4.04 -1.25
C VAL A 206 -9.09 3.92 -0.13
N ILE A 207 -9.07 2.77 0.54
CA ILE A 207 -8.05 2.49 1.57
C ILE A 207 -6.83 1.85 0.91
N ILE A 208 -5.65 2.39 1.19
CA ILE A 208 -4.36 1.96 0.64
C ILE A 208 -3.38 1.54 1.74
N ASP A 209 -2.22 1.02 1.33
CA ASP A 209 -1.14 0.53 2.21
C ASP A 209 -1.55 -0.62 3.15
N TRP A 210 -1.82 -1.77 2.53
CA TRP A 210 -2.24 -3.00 3.21
C TRP A 210 -1.05 -3.85 3.70
N SER A 211 0.13 -3.22 3.78
CA SER A 211 1.38 -3.87 4.16
C SER A 211 1.30 -4.43 5.58
N GLN A 212 0.83 -3.63 6.54
CA GLN A 212 0.71 -3.99 7.96
C GLN A 212 -0.55 -4.78 8.32
N ALA A 213 -1.50 -4.90 7.38
CA ALA A 213 -2.73 -5.63 7.60
C ALA A 213 -2.49 -7.09 7.95
N THR A 214 -3.32 -7.63 8.84
CA THR A 214 -3.17 -9.01 9.29
C THR A 214 -4.51 -9.61 9.70
N VAL A 215 -4.53 -10.93 9.84
CA VAL A 215 -5.71 -11.70 10.24
C VAL A 215 -6.03 -11.51 11.72
N LYS A 216 -7.30 -11.65 12.11
CA LYS A 216 -7.77 -11.48 13.49
C LYS A 216 -7.07 -12.44 14.48
N ARG A 217 -6.72 -13.65 14.04
CA ARG A 217 -5.95 -14.63 14.83
C ARG A 217 -4.47 -14.27 15.07
N ASN A 218 -3.96 -13.19 14.47
CA ASN A 218 -2.62 -12.69 14.77
C ASN A 218 -2.60 -12.14 16.22
N ARG A 219 -1.55 -12.46 16.99
CA ARG A 219 -1.39 -11.98 18.37
C ARG A 219 -1.40 -10.45 18.53
N MET A 220 -1.12 -9.70 17.47
CA MET A 220 -1.12 -8.23 17.44
C MET A 220 -2.47 -7.64 17.02
N SER A 221 -3.44 -8.45 16.59
CA SER A 221 -4.66 -7.97 15.91
C SER A 221 -5.48 -7.00 16.76
N LEU A 222 -5.65 -7.27 18.06
CA LEU A 222 -6.39 -6.42 18.99
C LEU A 222 -5.71 -5.07 19.19
N THR A 223 -4.38 -5.06 19.38
CA THR A 223 -3.60 -3.82 19.48
C THR A 223 -3.71 -2.99 18.20
N LEU A 224 -3.66 -3.65 17.04
CA LEU A 224 -3.78 -2.99 15.74
C LEU A 224 -5.19 -2.44 15.51
N LEU A 225 -6.24 -3.18 15.93
CA LEU A 225 -7.63 -2.71 15.86
C LEU A 225 -7.83 -1.47 16.71
N TYR A 226 -7.39 -1.52 17.97
CA TYR A 226 -7.47 -0.38 18.88
C TYR A 226 -6.74 0.84 18.30
N ARG A 227 -5.58 0.63 17.67
CA ARG A 227 -4.83 1.70 16.99
C ARG A 227 -5.60 2.31 15.83
N ASP A 228 -6.17 1.48 14.94
CA ASP A 228 -6.95 1.95 13.80
C ASP A 228 -8.18 2.77 14.27
N LEU A 229 -8.95 2.24 15.23
CA LEU A 229 -10.10 2.95 15.82
C LEU A 229 -9.68 4.29 16.41
N ARG A 230 -8.64 4.29 17.25
CA ARG A 230 -8.12 5.50 17.89
C ARG A 230 -7.68 6.54 16.87
N ASN A 231 -6.97 6.13 15.81
CA ASN A 231 -6.52 7.04 14.78
C ASN A 231 -7.71 7.71 14.06
N ILE A 232 -8.71 6.92 13.68
CA ILE A 232 -9.89 7.40 12.95
C ILE A 232 -10.76 8.28 13.85
N ILE A 233 -11.15 7.81 15.04
CA ILE A 233 -11.96 8.57 16.00
C ILE A 233 -11.28 9.91 16.34
N ASN A 234 -9.99 9.91 16.66
CA ASN A 234 -9.27 11.14 16.99
C ASN A 234 -9.11 12.09 15.79
N TYR A 235 -8.90 11.56 14.58
CA TYR A 235 -8.78 12.40 13.40
C TYR A 235 -10.11 13.11 13.12
N PHE A 236 -11.21 12.36 12.99
CA PHE A 236 -12.51 12.92 12.64
C PHE A 236 -13.14 13.75 13.76
N GLY A 237 -12.90 13.40 15.03
CA GLY A 237 -13.32 14.23 16.16
C GLY A 237 -12.68 15.63 16.14
N ARG A 238 -11.39 15.74 15.76
CA ARG A 238 -10.73 17.03 15.54
C ARG A 238 -11.28 17.83 14.36
N LYS A 239 -12.02 17.19 13.45
CA LYS A 239 -12.73 17.82 12.33
C LYS A 239 -14.16 18.21 12.67
N GLY A 240 -14.60 18.01 13.91
CA GLY A 240 -15.93 18.40 14.39
C GLY A 240 -17.05 17.40 14.05
N VAL A 241 -16.67 16.17 13.66
CA VAL A 241 -17.59 15.04 13.48
C VAL A 241 -18.00 14.49 14.85
N ALA A 242 -19.26 14.09 15.00
CA ALA A 242 -19.68 13.29 16.14
C ALA A 242 -19.14 11.86 15.98
N VAL A 243 -18.24 11.45 16.87
CA VAL A 243 -17.53 10.16 16.78
C VAL A 243 -17.94 9.23 17.91
N ASP A 244 -17.75 7.93 17.70
CA ASP A 244 -17.96 6.90 18.70
C ASP A 244 -16.97 7.06 19.86
N ASP A 245 -17.35 6.62 21.06
CA ASP A 245 -16.40 6.42 22.15
C ASP A 245 -15.46 5.25 21.82
N LEU A 246 -14.15 5.48 21.96
CA LEU A 246 -13.14 4.49 21.58
C LEU A 246 -13.25 3.19 22.39
N GLU A 247 -13.49 3.29 23.69
CA GLU A 247 -13.52 2.12 24.57
C GLU A 247 -14.80 1.33 24.37
N GLU A 248 -15.95 2.00 24.28
CA GLU A 248 -17.23 1.36 23.97
C GLU A 248 -17.18 0.67 22.60
N LYS A 249 -16.64 1.36 21.58
CA LYS A 249 -16.57 0.80 20.23
C LYS A 249 -15.62 -0.38 20.13
N PHE A 250 -14.49 -0.32 20.83
CA PHE A 250 -13.55 -1.44 20.87
C PHE A 250 -14.20 -2.67 21.51
N LYS A 251 -14.85 -2.51 22.68
CA LYS A 251 -15.59 -3.57 23.36
C LYS A 251 -16.71 -4.16 22.51
N GLU A 252 -17.49 -3.31 21.84
CA GLU A 252 -18.55 -3.75 20.89
C GLU A 252 -17.98 -4.69 19.82
N LEU A 253 -16.78 -4.38 19.30
CA LEU A 253 -16.15 -5.16 18.24
C LEU A 253 -15.48 -6.43 18.74
N THR A 254 -14.89 -6.41 19.93
CA THR A 254 -14.18 -7.57 20.51
C THR A 254 -15.11 -8.53 21.24
N GLY A 255 -16.28 -8.06 21.68
CA GLY A 255 -17.24 -8.82 22.48
C GLY A 255 -16.84 -8.92 23.95
N ASP A 256 -16.06 -7.94 24.44
CA ASP A 256 -15.65 -7.79 25.85
C ASP A 256 -16.67 -7.00 26.68
#